data_AF-A0A2H0U2T1-F1
#
_entry.id   AF-A0A2H0U2T1-F1
#
_cell.length_a   1.000
_cell.length_b   1.000
_cell.length_c   1.000
_cell.angle_alpha   90.00
_cell.angle_beta   90.00
_cell.angle_gamma   90.00
#
_symmetry.space_group_name_H-M   'P 1'
#
loop_
_entity.id
_entity.type
_entity.pdbx_description
1 polymer ?
#
loop_
_entity_poly.entity_id
_entity_poly.type
_entity_poly.pdbx_seq_one_letter_code
_entity_poly.pdbx_strand_id
1 'polypeptide(L)'
;NLKLEIHLLERVVGSQEDLKVDPLKLHEVLMLNVNSAATVGQVIDLGKNEVTCKLRLPVCAELNARVSVSRRVGTRFRLIGFGLIQDLDKK
;
A
#
# COMPACT_ATOMS: atom_id res chain seq x y z
N ASN A 1 4.97 -10.40 7.73
CA ASN A 1 4.94 -9.29 6.75
C ASN A 1 3.71 -9.47 5.85
N LEU A 2 3.40 -8.51 4.98
CA LEU A 2 2.27 -8.60 4.06
C LEU A 2 2.78 -8.45 2.64
N LYS A 3 2.60 -9.47 1.80
CA LYS A 3 2.96 -9.41 0.38
C LYS A 3 1.74 -9.03 -0.44
N LEU A 4 1.88 -8.00 -1.26
CA LEU A 4 0.81 -7.43 -2.08
C LEU A 4 1.22 -7.42 -3.55
N GLU A 5 0.33 -7.85 -4.43
CA GLU A 5 0.36 -7.45 -5.84
C GLU A 5 -0.21 -6.03 -5.94
N ILE A 6 0.51 -5.09 -6.55
CA ILE A 6 0.15 -3.68 -6.56
C ILE A 6 -0.27 -3.18 -7.94
N HIS A 7 -1.35 -2.39 -7.93
CA HIS A 7 -1.87 -1.64 -9.06
C HIS A 7 -1.93 -0.16 -8.67
N LEU A 8 -0.96 0.61 -9.16
CA LEU A 8 -0.93 2.06 -9.00
C LEU A 8 -1.89 2.74 -9.98
N LEU A 9 -2.50 3.82 -9.53
CA LEU A 9 -3.30 4.70 -10.38
C LEU A 9 -2.38 5.55 -11.26
N GLU A 10 -2.89 6.04 -12.39
CA GLU A 10 -2.13 6.96 -13.24
C GLU A 10 -1.91 8.33 -12.57
N ARG A 11 -2.83 8.73 -11.70
CA ARG A 11 -2.84 10.05 -11.05
C ARG A 11 -3.27 9.95 -9.58
N VAL A 12 -2.75 10.86 -8.77
CA VAL A 12 -3.07 10.95 -7.34
C VAL A 12 -4.49 11.53 -7.17
N VAL A 13 -5.38 10.74 -6.58
CA VAL A 13 -6.76 11.17 -6.36
C VAL A 13 -6.84 12.20 -5.22
N GLY A 14 -7.50 13.34 -5.49
CA GLY A 14 -7.77 14.39 -4.50
C GLY A 14 -6.66 15.42 -4.32
N SER A 15 -5.64 15.41 -5.17
CA SER A 15 -4.71 16.54 -5.33
C SER A 15 -5.37 17.64 -6.18
N GLN A 16 -5.05 18.92 -5.90
CA GLN A 16 -5.49 20.03 -6.76
C GLN A 16 -4.75 20.05 -8.11
N GLU A 17 -3.53 19.50 -8.11
CA GLU A 17 -2.69 19.33 -9.30
C GLU A 17 -2.73 17.87 -9.74
N ASP A 18 -2.74 17.62 -11.05
CA ASP A 18 -2.63 16.29 -11.68
C ASP A 18 -1.24 15.68 -11.45
N LEU A 19 -0.96 15.30 -10.19
CA LEU A 19 0.29 14.66 -9.82
C LEU A 19 0.27 13.21 -10.30
N LYS A 20 1.27 12.85 -11.11
CA LYS A 20 1.51 11.45 -11.48
C LYS A 20 1.91 10.64 -10.25
N VAL A 21 1.47 9.39 -10.20
CA VAL A 21 1.89 8.49 -9.12
C VAL A 21 3.28 7.95 -9.43
N ASP A 22 4.26 8.34 -8.62
CA ASP A 22 5.61 7.76 -8.70
C ASP A 22 5.61 6.29 -8.28
N PRO A 23 6.55 5.46 -8.79
CA PRO A 23 6.78 4.11 -8.28
C PRO A 23 7.01 4.08 -6.76
N LEU A 24 6.75 2.91 -6.14
CA LEU A 24 7.05 2.71 -4.72
C LEU A 24 8.55 2.67 -4.46
N LYS A 25 8.97 3.12 -3.27
CA LYS A 25 10.38 3.14 -2.85
C LYS A 25 10.61 2.21 -1.66
N LEU A 26 11.82 1.64 -1.58
CA LEU A 26 12.25 0.90 -0.40
C LEU A 26 12.23 1.78 0.84
N HIS A 27 11.87 1.19 1.99
CA HIS A 27 11.70 1.85 3.28
C HIS A 27 10.64 2.94 3.35
N GLU A 28 9.86 3.12 2.28
CA GLU A 28 8.75 4.05 2.24
C GLU A 28 7.65 3.62 3.20
N VAL A 29 7.04 4.59 3.89
CA VAL A 29 5.93 4.35 4.80
C VAL A 29 4.61 4.64 4.08
N LEU A 30 3.78 3.61 3.95
CA LEU A 30 2.48 3.65 3.31
C LEU A 30 1.36 3.44 4.34
N MET A 31 0.23 4.07 4.08
CA MET A 31 -1.01 3.82 4.80
C MET A 31 -1.81 2.78 4.03
N LEU A 32 -2.18 1.70 4.70
CA LEU A 32 -2.88 0.56 4.14
C LEU A 32 -4.24 0.45 4.83
N ASN A 33 -5.32 0.49 4.05
CA ASN A 33 -6.63 0.10 4.58
C ASN A 33 -7.00 -1.27 4.03
N VAL A 34 -7.14 -2.21 4.95
CA VAL A 34 -7.49 -3.61 4.69
C VAL A 34 -8.87 -3.82 5.29
N ASN A 35 -9.89 -3.90 4.44
CA ASN A 35 -11.30 -3.88 4.88
C ASN A 35 -11.57 -2.66 5.80
N SER A 36 -12.01 -2.92 7.03
CA SER A 36 -12.26 -1.89 8.04
C SER A 36 -11.01 -1.50 8.85
N ALA A 37 -9.90 -2.23 8.69
CA ALA A 37 -8.68 -1.99 9.46
C ALA A 37 -7.75 -1.01 8.73
N ALA A 38 -7.28 0.00 9.47
CA ALA A 38 -6.32 0.98 8.99
C ALA A 38 -4.98 0.75 9.69
N THR A 39 -3.92 0.48 8.92
CA THR A 39 -2.58 0.21 9.44
C THR A 39 -1.51 0.91 8.62
N VAL A 40 -0.34 1.08 9.22
CA VAL A 40 0.84 1.62 8.54
C VAL A 40 1.75 0.46 8.17
N GLY A 41 2.21 0.44 6.92
CA GLY A 41 3.18 -0.54 6.41
C GLY A 41 4.44 0.15 5.92
N GLN A 42 5.60 -0.35 6.33
CA GLN A 42 6.88 0.04 5.73
C GLN A 42 7.25 -0.92 4.61
N VAL A 43 7.57 -0.41 3.43
CA VAL A 43 8.08 -1.21 2.31
C VAL A 43 9.44 -1.79 2.67
N ILE A 44 9.57 -3.11 2.67
CA ILE A 44 10.82 -3.81 2.98
C ILE A 44 11.41 -4.53 1.75
N ASP A 45 10.59 -4.80 0.74
CA ASP A 45 11.02 -5.43 -0.51
C ASP A 45 10.13 -4.99 -1.67
N LEU A 46 10.72 -4.93 -2.87
CA LEU A 46 10.06 -4.51 -4.12
C LEU A 46 10.33 -5.54 -5.22
N GLY A 47 9.26 -6.07 -5.81
CA GLY A 47 9.28 -6.94 -6.98
C GLY A 47 8.57 -6.32 -8.19
N LYS A 48 8.46 -7.08 -9.27
CA LYS A 48 7.72 -6.66 -10.46
C LYS A 48 6.21 -6.68 -10.16
N ASN A 49 5.63 -5.51 -9.94
CA ASN A 49 4.24 -5.33 -9.47
C ASN A 49 3.94 -5.98 -8.12
N GLU A 50 4.97 -6.31 -7.34
CA GLU A 50 4.82 -6.88 -6.00
C GLU A 50 5.52 -5.99 -4.99
N VAL A 51 4.95 -5.89 -3.80
CA VAL A 51 5.60 -5.24 -2.65
C VAL A 51 5.45 -6.10 -1.42
N THR A 52 6.48 -6.13 -0.59
CA THR A 52 6.37 -6.67 0.76
C THR A 52 6.41 -5.52 1.76
N CYS A 53 5.38 -5.44 2.58
CA CYS A 53 5.22 -4.43 3.62
C CYS A 53 5.32 -5.05 5.00
N LYS A 54 6.17 -4.49 5.86
CA LYS A 54 6.17 -4.77 7.29
C LYS A 54 5.10 -3.90 7.96
N LEU A 55 4.04 -4.53 8.43
CA LEU A 55 2.94 -3.83 9.11
C LEU A 55 3.35 -3.42 10.53
N ARG A 56 2.93 -2.23 10.95
CA ARG A 56 3.08 -1.77 12.34
C ARG A 56 2.07 -2.43 13.27
N LEU A 57 0.84 -2.60 12.79
CA LEU A 57 -0.21 -3.34 13.48
C LEU A 57 -0.65 -4.52 12.60
N PRO A 58 -0.79 -5.73 13.17
CA PRO A 58 -1.31 -6.88 12.43
C PRO A 58 -2.75 -6.62 12.00
N VAL A 59 -3.15 -7.23 10.89
CA VAL A 59 -4.49 -7.10 10.31
C VAL A 59 -5.08 -8.48 10.08
N CYS A 60 -6.40 -8.59 10.22
CA CYS A 60 -7.15 -9.78 9.86
C CYS A 60 -7.64 -9.63 8.42
N ALA A 61 -7.19 -10.49 7.52
CA ALA A 61 -7.55 -10.46 6.12
C ALA A 61 -7.38 -11.85 5.47
N GLU A 62 -8.09 -12.06 4.38
CA GLU A 62 -7.99 -13.27 3.56
C GLU A 62 -7.02 -13.04 2.39
N LEU A 63 -6.52 -14.14 1.81
CA LEU A 63 -5.79 -14.08 0.55
C LEU A 63 -6.68 -13.47 -0.54
N ASN A 64 -6.07 -12.75 -1.47
CA ASN A 64 -6.72 -11.98 -2.54
C ASN A 64 -7.64 -10.83 -2.07
N ALA A 65 -7.71 -10.53 -0.76
CA ALA A 65 -8.45 -9.36 -0.29
C ALA A 65 -7.82 -8.07 -0.85
N ARG A 66 -8.68 -7.11 -1.20
CA ARG A 66 -8.26 -5.79 -1.67
C ARG A 66 -7.79 -4.91 -0.53
N VAL A 67 -6.67 -4.26 -0.74
CA VAL A 67 -6.05 -3.31 0.17
C VAL A 67 -5.93 -1.98 -0.55
N SER A 68 -6.45 -0.90 0.01
CA SER A 68 -6.17 0.42 -0.55
C SER A 68 -4.80 0.90 -0.09
N VAL A 69 -4.05 1.50 -1.01
CA VAL A 69 -2.69 1.97 -0.76
C VAL A 69 -2.68 3.48 -0.86
N SER A 70 -2.33 4.12 0.24
CA SER A 70 -2.22 5.57 0.33
C SER A 70 -0.80 6.00 0.69
N ARG A 71 -0.33 7.05 0.02
CA ARG A 71 0.98 7.66 0.23
C ARG A 71 0.81 9.03 0.86
N ARG A 72 1.76 9.42 1.70
CA ARG A 72 1.79 10.78 2.25
C ARG A 72 2.30 11.76 1.19
N VAL A 73 1.44 12.69 0.78
CA VAL A 73 1.78 13.80 -0.13
C VAL A 73 1.57 15.10 0.63
N GLY A 74 2.68 15.78 0.94
CA GLY A 74 2.68 16.93 1.86
C GLY A 74 2.23 16.52 3.27
N THR A 75 1.10 17.07 3.72
CA THR A 75 0.56 16.85 5.08
C THR A 75 -0.55 15.80 5.15
N ARG A 76 -1.00 15.24 4.02
CA ARG A 76 -2.15 14.31 3.97
C ARG A 76 -1.79 13.00 3.28
N PHE A 77 -2.49 11.93 3.66
CA PHE A 77 -2.48 10.69 2.89
C PHE A 77 -3.40 10.82 1.68
N ARG A 78 -2.90 10.40 0.52
CA ARG A 78 -3.62 10.39 -0.74
C ARG A 78 -3.62 8.98 -1.30
N LEU A 79 -4.75 8.57 -1.87
CA LEU A 79 -4.90 7.28 -2.52
C LEU A 79 -4.03 7.28 -3.78
N ILE A 80 -3.16 6.28 -3.89
CA ILE A 80 -2.26 6.11 -5.04
C ILE A 80 -2.50 4.80 -5.79
N GLY A 81 -3.30 3.89 -5.25
CA GLY A 81 -3.48 2.57 -5.82
C GLY A 81 -4.24 1.63 -4.91
N PHE A 82 -4.31 0.38 -5.35
CA PHE A 82 -4.75 -0.74 -4.54
C PHE A 82 -3.77 -1.89 -4.70
N GLY A 83 -3.85 -2.86 -3.79
CA GLY A 83 -3.17 -4.13 -3.93
C GLY A 83 -4.04 -5.31 -3.53
N LEU A 84 -3.61 -6.50 -3.95
CA LEU A 84 -4.23 -7.78 -3.62
C LEU A 84 -3.27 -8.57 -2.73
N ILE A 85 -3.78 -9.12 -1.64
CA ILE A 85 -2.96 -9.92 -0.72
C ILE A 85 -2.55 -11.23 -1.38
N GLN A 86 -1.27 -11.41 -1.63
CA GLN A 86 -0.72 -12.63 -2.24
C GLN A 86 -0.17 -13.61 -1.19
N ASP A 87 0.38 -13.09 -0.10
CA ASP A 87 0.88 -13.91 0.99
C ASP A 87 0.73 -13.23 2.35
N LEU A 88 0.38 -14.04 3.35
CA LEU A 88 0.26 -13.70 4.75
C LEU A 88 1.35 -14.47 5.48
N ASP A 89 2.49 -13.80 5.72
CA ASP A 89 3.59 -14.38 6.51
C ASP A 89 3.03 -14.79 7.90
N LYS A 90 2.84 -16.10 8.10
CA LYS A 90 2.53 -16.73 9.39
C LYS A 90 3.84 -17.00 10.14
N LYS A 91 4.56 -15.95 10.51
CA LYS A 91 5.63 -16.07 11.51
C LYS A 91 5.10 -15.74 12.89
#